data_AF-A0A7S3LNX7-F1
#
_entry.id   AF-A0A7S3LNX7-F1
#
_cell.length_a   1.000
_cell.length_b   1.000
_cell.length_c   1.000
_cell.angle_alpha   90.00
_cell.angle_beta   90.00
_cell.angle_gamma   90.00
#
_symmetry.space_group_name_H-M   'P 1'
#
loop_
_entity.id
_entity.type
_entity.pdbx_description
1 polymer ?
#
loop_
_entity_poly.entity_id
_entity_poly.type
_entity_poly.pdbx_seq_one_letter_code
_entity_poly.pdbx_strand_id
1 'polypeptide(L)'
;ERIKNEVLANFENFDVVLTTYEMVISSSMKYVLSSKIIWRYVVIDEGHKIKNHETDLASAVRSINSLGRLLLTGTPLQNNLLELWALLNYLYPDIFASQENFEGCFNLAKQIVDKERLESA
;
A
#
# COMPACT_ATOMS: atom_id res chain seq x y z
N GLU A 1 18.54 18.32 5.65
CA GLU A 1 19.41 18.19 4.45
C GLU A 1 20.60 17.24 4.69
N ARG A 2 21.70 17.66 5.34
CA ARG A 2 22.93 16.84 5.44
C ARG A 2 22.74 15.46 6.12
N ILE A 3 22.11 15.40 7.29
CA ILE A 3 21.85 14.13 8.01
C ILE A 3 20.92 13.22 7.18
N LYS A 4 19.90 13.80 6.52
CA LYS A 4 18.98 13.05 5.65
C LYS A 4 19.74 12.38 4.49
N ASN A 5 20.66 13.09 3.85
CA ASN A 5 21.45 12.54 2.74
C ASN A 5 22.45 11.47 3.19
N GLU A 6 23.05 11.64 4.36
CA GLU A 6 23.96 10.65 4.94
C GLU A 6 23.23 9.36 5.33
N VAL A 7 22.04 9.47 5.92
CA VAL A 7 21.18 8.32 6.21
C VAL A 7 20.74 7.66 4.91
N LEU A 8 20.25 8.43 3.92
CA LEU A 8 19.85 7.93 2.59
C LEU A 8 20.96 7.17 1.85
N ALA A 9 22.22 7.56 2.04
CA ALA A 9 23.35 6.88 1.43
C ALA A 9 23.72 5.55 2.12
N ASN A 10 23.36 5.37 3.39
CA ASN A 10 23.79 4.26 4.23
C ASN A 10 22.61 3.41 4.75
N PHE A 11 21.50 3.34 4.02
CA PHE A 11 20.31 2.58 4.45
C PHE A 11 20.60 1.10 4.73
N GLU A 12 21.59 0.51 4.05
CA GLU A 12 22.00 -0.89 4.24
C GLU A 12 22.58 -1.18 5.63
N ASN A 13 22.98 -0.14 6.38
CA ASN A 13 23.54 -0.28 7.72
C ASN A 13 22.47 -0.33 8.82
N PHE A 14 21.19 -0.30 8.47
CA PHE A 14 20.09 -0.28 9.44
C PHE A 14 19.16 -1.48 9.24
N ASP A 15 18.81 -2.15 10.33
CA ASP A 15 17.84 -3.26 10.30
C ASP A 15 16.39 -2.76 10.16
N VAL A 16 16.09 -1.59 10.74
CA VAL A 16 14.74 -1.02 10.80
C VAL A 16 14.79 0.46 10.48
N VAL A 17 13.89 0.91 9.60
CA VAL A 17 13.71 2.33 9.30
C VAL A 17 12.31 2.77 9.67
N LEU A 18 12.24 3.76 10.57
CA LEU A 18 11.01 4.46 10.91
C LEU A 18 10.96 5.77 10.12
N THR A 19 9.83 6.00 9.43
CA THR A 19 9.65 7.21 8.63
C THR A 19 8.20 7.68 8.68
N THR A 20 7.97 8.91 8.21
CA THR A 20 6.62 9.49 8.12
C THR A 20 6.09 9.38 6.70
N TYR A 21 4.78 9.56 6.53
CA TYR A 21 4.15 9.52 5.22
C TYR A 21 4.65 10.60 4.28
N GLU A 22 4.87 11.82 4.78
CA GLU A 22 5.42 12.93 4.01
C GLU A 22 6.82 12.59 3.48
N MET A 23 7.62 11.87 4.28
CA MET A 23 8.95 11.45 3.89
C MET A 23 8.91 10.38 2.80
N VAL A 24 7.95 9.44 2.83
CA VAL A 24 7.80 8.41 1.77
C VAL A 24 7.48 9.03 0.41
N ILE A 25 6.70 10.12 0.39
CA ILE A 25 6.32 10.82 -0.85
C ILE A 25 7.52 11.57 -1.47
N SER A 26 8.51 11.98 -0.64
CA SER A 26 9.70 12.68 -1.11
C SER A 26 10.45 11.87 -2.18
N SER A 27 10.76 12.50 -3.31
CA SER A 27 11.39 11.83 -4.47
C SER A 27 12.65 11.03 -4.13
N SER A 28 13.51 11.58 -3.27
CA SER A 28 14.74 10.90 -2.84
C SER A 28 14.44 9.63 -2.04
N MET A 29 13.45 9.68 -1.14
CA MET A 29 13.07 8.53 -0.33
C MET A 29 12.33 7.50 -1.17
N LYS A 30 11.38 7.93 -2.01
CA LYS A 30 10.66 7.05 -2.93
C LYS A 30 11.63 6.22 -3.76
N TYR A 31 12.65 6.86 -4.36
CA TYR A 31 13.68 6.17 -5.13
C TYR A 31 14.45 5.12 -4.31
N VAL A 32 14.86 5.45 -3.08
CA VAL A 32 15.56 4.49 -2.20
C VAL A 32 14.65 3.31 -1.87
N LEU A 33 13.41 3.57 -1.48
CA LEU A 33 12.45 2.55 -1.06
C LEU A 33 11.96 1.67 -2.23
N SER A 34 11.87 2.20 -3.45
CA SER A 34 11.37 1.48 -4.62
C SER A 34 12.46 0.82 -5.47
N SER A 35 13.68 1.34 -5.48
CA SER A 35 14.68 0.95 -6.49
C SER A 35 16.00 0.45 -5.92
N LYS A 36 16.33 0.78 -4.66
CA LYS A 36 17.62 0.40 -4.07
C LYS A 36 17.54 -0.84 -3.18
N ILE A 37 16.42 -1.02 -2.48
CA ILE A 37 16.30 -2.04 -1.42
C ILE A 37 15.02 -2.84 -1.63
N ILE A 38 15.09 -4.16 -1.41
CA ILE A 38 13.93 -5.03 -1.28
C ILE A 38 13.69 -5.25 0.21
N TRP A 39 12.58 -4.73 0.72
CA TRP A 39 12.25 -4.83 2.14
C TRP A 39 11.68 -6.20 2.46
N ARG A 40 12.06 -6.77 3.61
CA ARG A 40 11.42 -8.00 4.07
C ARG A 40 9.97 -7.75 4.47
N TYR A 41 9.72 -6.65 5.18
CA TYR A 41 8.39 -6.21 5.58
C TYR A 41 8.25 -4.70 5.47
N VAL A 42 7.07 -4.25 5.05
CA VAL A 42 6.61 -2.86 5.18
C VAL A 42 5.41 -2.84 6.10
N VAL A 43 5.45 -2.00 7.14
CA VAL A 43 4.36 -1.83 8.10
C VAL A 43 3.77 -0.43 7.94
N ILE A 44 2.48 -0.37 7.67
CA ILE A 44 1.71 0.86 7.58
C ILE A 44 0.84 0.97 8.81
N ASP A 45 1.05 2.02 9.60
CA ASP A 45 0.20 2.36 10.74
C ASP A 45 -0.84 3.42 10.38
N GLU A 46 -2.06 3.31 10.89
CA GLU A 46 -3.21 4.10 10.45
C GLU A 46 -3.48 3.98 8.93
N GLY A 47 -3.59 2.74 8.48
CA GLY A 47 -3.80 2.35 7.08
C GLY A 47 -4.97 3.03 6.36
N HIS A 48 -5.92 3.59 7.09
CA HIS A 48 -6.99 4.41 6.52
C HIS A 48 -6.47 5.62 5.71
N LYS A 49 -5.21 6.05 5.90
CA LYS A 49 -4.57 7.11 5.11
C LYS A 49 -4.32 6.77 3.64
N ILE A 50 -4.25 5.48 3.28
CA ILE A 50 -4.01 5.04 1.88
C ILE A 50 -5.27 4.54 1.17
N LYS A 51 -6.45 4.78 1.75
CA LYS A 51 -7.75 4.32 1.21
C LYS A 51 -8.11 4.94 -0.15
N ASN A 52 -7.54 6.10 -0.49
CA ASN A 52 -7.66 6.67 -1.82
C ASN A 52 -6.42 6.29 -2.66
N HIS A 53 -6.62 5.35 -3.59
CA HIS A 53 -5.56 4.78 -4.41
C HIS A 53 -4.90 5.77 -5.38
N GLU A 54 -5.57 6.88 -5.70
CA GLU A 54 -5.10 7.93 -6.62
C GLU A 54 -4.13 8.92 -5.96
N THR A 55 -3.98 8.87 -4.64
CA THR A 55 -3.10 9.79 -3.93
C THR A 55 -1.63 9.50 -4.18
N ASP A 56 -0.80 10.54 -4.16
CA ASP A 56 0.66 10.42 -4.22
C ASP A 56 1.20 9.49 -3.13
N LEU A 57 0.56 9.52 -1.95
CA LEU A 57 0.89 8.66 -0.84
C LEU A 57 0.65 7.17 -1.17
N ALA A 58 -0.55 6.83 -1.63
CA ALA A 58 -0.88 5.46 -2.01
C ALA A 58 0.02 4.96 -3.14
N SER A 59 0.32 5.81 -4.12
CA SER A 59 1.27 5.52 -5.20
C SER A 59 2.69 5.26 -4.68
N ALA A 60 3.20 6.15 -3.81
CA ALA A 60 4.54 6.02 -3.24
C ALA A 60 4.68 4.75 -2.40
N VAL A 61 3.71 4.47 -1.54
CA VAL A 61 3.74 3.30 -0.65
C VAL A 61 3.56 1.99 -1.42
N ARG A 62 2.72 1.97 -2.48
CA ARG A 62 2.59 0.80 -3.37
C ARG A 62 3.87 0.49 -4.14
N SER A 63 4.65 1.52 -4.48
CA SER A 63 5.92 1.38 -5.20
C SER A 63 7.07 0.80 -4.36
N ILE A 64 6.89 0.61 -3.05
CA ILE A 64 7.92 0.03 -2.19
C ILE A 64 8.05 -1.47 -2.46
N ASN A 65 9.25 -1.90 -2.85
CA ASN A 65 9.56 -3.30 -3.08
C ASN A 65 9.62 -4.04 -1.74
N SER A 66 8.78 -5.05 -1.58
CA SER A 66 8.66 -5.79 -0.32
C SER A 66 8.24 -7.24 -0.53
N LEU A 67 8.72 -8.13 0.35
CA LEU A 67 8.29 -9.53 0.41
C LEU A 67 7.02 -9.73 1.24
N GLY A 68 6.78 -8.84 2.20
CA GLY A 68 5.60 -8.86 3.06
C GLY A 68 5.09 -7.46 3.36
N ARG A 69 3.78 -7.32 3.50
CA ARG A 69 3.10 -6.06 3.82
C ARG A 69 2.17 -6.27 5.01
N LEU A 70 2.22 -5.36 5.97
CA LEU A 70 1.35 -5.35 7.14
C LEU A 70 0.63 -4.02 7.21
N LEU A 71 -0.69 -4.07 7.24
CA LEU A 71 -1.55 -2.89 7.36
C LEU A 71 -2.21 -2.91 8.74
N LEU A 72 -1.92 -1.89 9.56
CA LEU A 72 -2.52 -1.68 10.87
C LEU A 72 -3.51 -0.53 10.78
N THR A 73 -4.75 -0.75 11.19
CA THR A 73 -5.75 0.31 11.24
C THR A 73 -6.85 -0.01 12.23
N GLY A 74 -7.23 0.97 13.06
CA GLY A 74 -8.37 0.86 13.96
C GLY A 74 -9.73 1.04 13.26
N THR A 75 -9.74 1.52 12.02
CA THR A 75 -10.95 1.83 11.25
C THR A 75 -10.81 1.35 9.80
N PRO A 76 -10.87 0.02 9.56
CA PRO A 76 -10.53 -0.56 8.26
C PRO A 76 -11.47 -0.15 7.12
N LEU A 77 -12.70 0.23 7.41
CA LEU A 77 -13.72 0.60 6.43
C LEU A 77 -14.48 1.81 6.95
N GLN A 78 -14.54 2.89 6.17
CA GLN A 78 -15.35 4.06 6.53
C GLN A 78 -16.49 4.31 5.55
N ASN A 79 -16.32 4.15 4.21
CA ASN A 79 -17.32 4.70 3.29
C ASN A 79 -17.74 3.85 2.06
N ASN A 80 -16.86 3.11 1.38
CA ASN A 80 -17.26 2.38 0.16
C ASN A 80 -16.37 1.17 -0.18
N LEU A 81 -16.85 0.30 -1.09
CA LEU A 81 -16.10 -0.86 -1.59
C LEU A 81 -14.78 -0.50 -2.28
N LEU A 82 -14.68 0.72 -2.81
CA LEU A 82 -13.47 1.21 -3.46
C LEU A 82 -12.33 1.44 -2.46
N GLU A 83 -12.64 1.98 -1.27
CA GLU A 83 -11.68 2.10 -0.17
C GLU A 83 -11.16 0.72 0.24
N LEU A 84 -12.05 -0.28 0.35
CA LEU A 84 -11.66 -1.66 0.65
C LEU A 84 -10.77 -2.24 -0.45
N TRP A 85 -11.15 -2.08 -1.71
CA TRP A 85 -10.33 -2.51 -2.83
C TRP A 85 -8.93 -1.89 -2.79
N ALA A 86 -8.83 -0.58 -2.50
CA ALA A 86 -7.54 0.09 -2.43
C ALA A 86 -6.62 -0.52 -1.36
N LEU A 87 -7.17 -0.87 -0.18
CA LEU A 87 -6.41 -1.54 0.88
C LEU A 87 -6.03 -2.99 0.51
N LEU A 88 -6.95 -3.74 -0.10
CA LEU A 88 -6.69 -5.11 -0.57
C LEU A 88 -5.67 -5.15 -1.70
N ASN A 89 -5.77 -4.24 -2.67
CA ASN A 89 -4.80 -4.05 -3.74
C ASN A 89 -3.42 -3.67 -3.20
N TYR A 90 -3.35 -2.92 -2.10
CA TYR A 90 -2.06 -2.67 -1.45
C TYR A 90 -1.46 -3.96 -0.86
N LEU A 91 -2.26 -4.80 -0.20
CA LEU A 91 -1.79 -6.04 0.43
C LEU A 91 -1.45 -7.14 -0.61
N TYR A 92 -2.31 -7.32 -1.60
CA TYR A 92 -2.23 -8.38 -2.61
C TYR A 92 -2.50 -7.80 -4.01
N PRO A 93 -1.54 -7.07 -4.60
CA PRO A 93 -1.74 -6.37 -5.88
C PRO A 93 -2.03 -7.32 -7.04
N ASP A 94 -1.50 -8.54 -7.01
CA ASP A 94 -1.67 -9.52 -8.09
C ASP A 94 -3.09 -10.10 -8.13
N ILE A 95 -3.73 -10.28 -6.97
CA ILE A 95 -5.10 -10.78 -6.84
C ILE A 95 -6.10 -9.64 -7.14
N PHE A 96 -5.86 -8.47 -6.54
CA PHE A 96 -6.77 -7.31 -6.63
C PHE A 96 -6.29 -6.27 -7.66
N ALA A 97 -5.79 -6.71 -8.82
CA ALA A 97 -5.17 -5.84 -9.81
C ALA A 97 -6.15 -4.86 -10.51
N SER A 98 -7.42 -5.26 -10.68
CA SER A 98 -8.43 -4.46 -11.38
C SER A 98 -9.57 -4.05 -10.46
N GLN A 99 -9.77 -2.74 -10.33
CA GLN A 99 -10.90 -2.16 -9.62
C GLN A 99 -12.23 -2.56 -10.27
N GLU A 100 -12.32 -2.50 -11.59
CA GLU A 100 -13.53 -2.83 -12.34
C GLU A 100 -13.97 -4.28 -12.10
N ASN A 101 -13.01 -5.21 -12.09
CA ASN A 101 -13.28 -6.62 -11.78
C ASN A 101 -13.81 -6.76 -10.35
N PHE A 102 -13.22 -6.06 -9.39
CA PHE A 102 -13.65 -6.09 -8.00
C PHE A 102 -15.07 -5.55 -7.83
N GLU A 103 -15.39 -4.40 -8.42
CA GLU A 103 -16.73 -3.81 -8.40
C GLU A 103 -17.78 -4.68 -9.11
N GLY A 104 -17.40 -5.39 -10.17
CA GLY A 104 -18.26 -6.35 -10.85
C GLY A 104 -18.62 -7.56 -9.99
N CYS A 105 -17.68 -8.03 -9.15
CA CYS A 105 -17.89 -9.17 -8.24
C CYS A 105 -18.64 -8.77 -6.97
N PHE A 106 -18.53 -7.52 -6.55
CA PHE A 106 -19.12 -6.98 -5.33
C PHE A 106 -20.00 -5.77 -5.63
N ASN A 107 -21.31 -5.98 -5.68
CA ASN A 107 -22.27 -4.87 -5.76
C ASN A 107 -23.24 -4.94 -4.59
N LEU A 108 -22.95 -4.17 -3.54
CA LEU A 108 -23.79 -4.10 -2.33
C LEU A 108 -25.19 -3.55 -2.61
N ALA A 109 -25.33 -2.61 -3.55
CA ALA A 109 -26.64 -2.05 -3.92
C ALA A 109 -27.52 -3.07 -4.66
N LYS A 110 -26.91 -4.04 -5.35
CA LYS A 110 -27.60 -5.12 -6.08
C LYS A 110 -27.56 -6.47 -5.35
N GLN A 111 -26.95 -6.54 -4.16
CA GLN A 111 -26.67 -7.78 -3.41
C GLN A 111 -25.97 -8.88 -4.22
N ILE A 112 -25.11 -8.48 -5.17
CA ILE A 112 -24.35 -9.44 -5.99
C ILE A 112 -23.05 -9.76 -5.27
N VAL A 113 -22.85 -11.05 -4.97
CA VAL A 113 -21.58 -11.64 -4.57
C VAL A 113 -21.31 -12.80 -5.52
N ASP A 114 -20.40 -12.60 -6.46
CA ASP A 114 -19.97 -13.66 -7.38
C ASP A 114 -18.99 -14.59 -6.68
N LYS A 115 -19.53 -15.67 -6.10
CA LYS A 115 -18.76 -16.64 -5.31
C LYS A 115 -17.73 -17.41 -6.16
N GLU A 116 -18.04 -17.70 -7.42
CA GLU A 116 -17.13 -18.46 -8.29
C GLU A 116 -15.85 -17.66 -8.58
N ARG A 117 -16.00 -16.36 -8.88
CA ARG A 117 -14.83 -15.51 -9.13
C ARG A 117 -14.00 -15.27 -7.87
N LEU A 118 -14.64 -15.20 -6.71
CA LEU A 118 -13.96 -15.09 -5.41
C LEU A 118 -13.15 -16.33 -5.05
N GLU A 119 -13.66 -17.52 -5.32
CA GLU A 119 -12.93 -18.77 -5.06
C GLU A 119 -11.78 -19.00 -6.06
N SER A 120 -11.82 -18.32 -7.21
CA SER A 120 -10.78 -18.41 -8.25
C SER A 120 -9.64 -17.39 -8.13
N ALA A 121 -9.79 -16.40 -7.24
CA ALA A 121 -8.84 -15.29 -7.02
C ALA A 121 -7.93 -15.57 -5.81
#